data_AF-X0PHI8-F1
#
_entry.id   AF-X0PHI8-F1
#
_cell.length_a   1.000
_cell.length_b   1.000
_cell.length_c   1.000
_cell.angle_alpha   90.00
_cell.angle_beta   90.00
_cell.angle_gamma   90.00
#
_symmetry.space_group_name_H-M   'P 1'
#
loop_
_entity.id
_entity.type
_entity.pdbx_description
1 polymer ?
#
loop_
_entity_poly.entity_id
_entity_poly.type
_entity_poly.pdbx_seq_one_letter_code
_entity_poly.pdbx_strand_id
1 'polypeptide(L)'
;MKKLEIHYTPKHGSWLNIAEIGLNLFTRQCLANRRLGSVAKLNQELQAWCRQRNQKGITVNWQFTTKDARTKLQSLYPKLSD
;
A
#
# COMPACT_ATOMS: atom_id res chain seq x y z
N MET A 1 18.30 -19.53 -8.05
CA MET A 1 17.16 -18.65 -8.42
C MET A 1 16.27 -18.45 -7.21
N LYS A 2 15.87 -17.22 -6.87
CA LYS A 2 14.81 -16.98 -5.88
C LYS A 2 13.46 -17.30 -6.55
N LYS A 3 12.68 -18.18 -5.94
CA LYS A 3 11.32 -18.53 -6.39
C LYS A 3 10.42 -17.32 -6.18
N LEU A 4 9.61 -16.96 -7.17
CA LEU A 4 8.56 -15.96 -7.02
C LEU A 4 7.44 -16.56 -6.17
N GLU A 5 7.10 -15.90 -5.06
CA GLU A 5 5.94 -16.23 -4.23
C GLU A 5 4.90 -15.12 -4.39
N ILE A 6 3.66 -15.51 -4.69
CA ILE A 6 2.55 -14.59 -4.92
C ILE A 6 1.65 -14.62 -3.69
N HIS A 7 1.47 -13.47 -3.04
CA HIS A 7 0.51 -13.30 -1.94
C HIS A 7 -0.70 -12.51 -2.44
N TYR A 8 -1.89 -13.09 -2.31
CA TYR A 8 -3.13 -12.45 -2.70
C TYR A 8 -3.66 -11.53 -1.59
N THR A 9 -3.92 -10.27 -1.91
CA THR A 9 -4.57 -9.33 -0.99
C THR A 9 -6.09 -9.56 -0.96
N PRO A 10 -6.75 -9.47 0.21
CA PRO A 10 -8.20 -9.58 0.30
C PRO A 10 -8.91 -8.49 -0.51
N LYS A 11 -10.02 -8.82 -1.19
CA LYS A 11 -10.80 -7.88 -2.02
C LYS A 11 -11.27 -6.63 -1.27
N HIS A 12 -11.54 -6.74 0.03
CA HIS A 12 -12.01 -5.63 0.88
C HIS A 12 -10.95 -5.20 1.92
N GLY A 13 -9.69 -5.59 1.71
CA GLY A 13 -8.56 -5.31 2.60
C GLY A 13 -7.63 -4.23 2.06
N SER A 14 -8.16 -3.11 1.57
CA SER A 14 -7.37 -2.03 0.95
C SER A 14 -6.27 -1.47 1.86
N TRP A 15 -6.50 -1.52 3.18
CA TRP A 15 -5.52 -1.12 4.19
C TRP A 15 -4.29 -2.05 4.29
N LEU A 16 -4.32 -3.25 3.68
CA LEU A 16 -3.17 -4.14 3.51
C LEU A 16 -2.50 -3.99 2.13
N ASN A 17 -3.08 -3.22 1.22
CA ASN A 17 -2.56 -3.07 -0.13
C ASN A 17 -1.48 -1.99 -0.19
N ILE A 18 -0.23 -2.40 -0.41
CA ILE A 18 0.91 -1.49 -0.46
C ILE A 18 0.81 -0.46 -1.58
N ALA A 19 0.17 -0.80 -2.70
CA ALA A 19 0.00 0.11 -3.83
C ALA A 19 -0.96 1.25 -3.48
N GLU A 20 -2.08 0.93 -2.82
CA GLU A 20 -3.07 1.93 -2.38
C GLU A 20 -2.49 2.86 -1.29
N ILE A 21 -1.71 2.30 -0.35
CA ILE A 21 -0.96 3.10 0.64
C ILE A 21 0.01 4.07 -0.08
N GLY A 22 0.76 3.58 -1.06
CA GLY A 22 1.67 4.38 -1.87
C GLY A 22 0.97 5.53 -2.61
N LEU A 23 -0.18 5.24 -3.24
CA LEU A 23 -0.99 6.24 -3.95
C LEU A 23 -1.56 7.32 -3.01
N ASN A 24 -2.02 6.93 -1.82
CA ASN A 24 -2.49 7.89 -0.81
C ASN A 24 -1.34 8.80 -0.36
N LEU A 25 -0.17 8.24 -0.09
CA LEU A 25 1.02 9.00 0.31
C LEU A 25 1.47 9.96 -0.80
N PHE A 26 1.53 9.49 -2.05
CA PHE A 26 1.86 10.32 -3.20
C PHE A 26 0.86 11.48 -3.34
N THR A 27 -0.44 11.20 -3.24
CA THR A 27 -1.48 12.22 -3.28
C THR A 27 -1.27 13.28 -2.20
N ARG A 28 -1.09 12.86 -0.94
CA ARG A 28 -0.94 13.78 0.19
C ARG A 28 0.36 14.58 0.15
N GLN A 29 1.46 13.97 -0.28
CA GLN A 29 2.79 14.59 -0.24
C GLN A 29 3.13 15.39 -1.50
N CYS A 30 2.59 14.99 -2.66
CA CYS A 30 2.97 15.57 -3.94
C CYS A 30 1.83 16.36 -4.61
N LEU A 31 0.56 15.95 -4.41
CA LEU A 31 -0.58 16.50 -5.15
C LEU A 31 -1.56 17.34 -4.33
N ALA A 32 -1.54 17.26 -2.99
CA ALA A 32 -2.60 17.81 -2.12
C ALA A 32 -2.98 19.26 -2.42
N ASN A 33 -2.01 20.11 -2.82
CA ASN A 33 -2.23 21.52 -3.11
C ASN A 33 -1.87 21.91 -4.56
N ARG A 34 -1.81 20.95 -5.49
CA ARG A 34 -1.33 21.18 -6.86
C ARG A 34 -2.26 20.53 -7.89
N ARG A 35 -2.76 21.34 -8.83
CA ARG A 35 -3.38 20.82 -10.06
C ARG A 35 -2.30 20.67 -11.13
N LEU A 36 -2.27 19.50 -11.77
CA LEU A 36 -1.36 19.21 -12.87
C LEU A 36 -2.17 19.18 -14.17
N GLY A 37 -1.79 20.01 -15.14
CA GLY A 37 -2.51 20.16 -16.41
C GLY A 37 -2.20 19.08 -17.46
N SER A 38 -1.32 18.13 -17.16
CA SER A 38 -0.98 17.04 -18.09
C SER A 38 -0.48 15.79 -17.38
N VAL A 39 -0.71 14.64 -18.01
CA VAL A 39 -0.21 13.33 -17.57
C VAL A 39 1.32 13.27 -17.60
N ALA A 40 1.95 13.94 -18.58
CA ALA A 40 3.41 14.03 -18.66
C ALA A 40 4.01 14.67 -17.40
N LYS A 41 3.41 15.76 -16.91
CA LYS A 41 3.86 16.43 -15.68
C LYS A 41 3.61 15.56 -14.44
N LEU A 42 2.47 14.87 -14.39
CA LEU A 42 2.19 13.89 -13.33
C LEU A 42 3.26 12.80 -13.26
N ASN A 43 3.67 12.24 -14.39
CA ASN A 43 4.70 11.21 -14.45
C ASN A 43 6.06 11.71 -13.97
N GLN A 44 6.44 12.94 -14.33
CA GLN A 44 7.70 13.53 -13.85
C GLN A 44 7.71 13.70 -12.32
N GLU A 45 6.63 14.23 -11.75
CA GLU A 45 6.48 14.41 -10.31
C GLU A 45 6.48 13.06 -9.57
N LEU A 46 5.78 12.05 -10.11
CA LEU A 46 5.76 10.70 -9.57
C LEU A 46 7.16 10.08 -9.55
N GLN A 47 7.91 10.18 -10.64
CA GLN A 47 9.28 9.65 -10.72
C GLN A 47 10.23 10.34 -9.73
N ALA A 48 10.15 11.68 -9.62
CA ALA A 48 10.95 12.44 -8.68
C ALA A 48 10.64 12.05 -7.22
N TRP A 49 9.36 11.94 -6.88
CA TRP A 49 8.90 11.52 -5.55
C TRP A 49 9.36 10.09 -5.23
N CYS A 50 9.18 9.13 -6.15
CA CYS A 50 9.64 7.75 -6.00
C CYS A 50 11.15 7.68 -5.78
N ARG A 51 11.94 8.40 -6.58
CA ARG A 51 13.41 8.44 -6.43
C ARG A 51 13.81 8.95 -5.05
N GLN A 52 13.23 10.05 -4.58
CA GLN A 52 13.51 10.61 -3.27
C GLN A 52 13.18 9.61 -2.15
N ARG A 53 12.02 8.94 -2.25
CA ARG A 53 11.57 7.98 -1.25
C ARG A 53 12.46 6.74 -1.19
N ASN A 54 12.88 6.24 -2.36
CA ASN A 54 13.79 5.10 -2.47
C ASN A 54 15.18 5.43 -1.93
N GLN A 55 15.71 6.62 -2.22
CA GLN A 55 17.00 7.07 -1.67
C GLN A 55 16.98 7.17 -0.15
N LYS A 56 15.83 7.57 0.43
CA LYS A 56 15.63 7.61 1.88
C LYS A 56 15.38 6.24 2.51
N GLY A 57 15.23 5.18 1.70
CA GLY A 57 14.92 3.83 2.19
C GLY A 57 13.62 3.74 2.98
N ILE A 58 12.62 4.58 2.68
CA ILE A 58 11.39 4.62 3.47
C ILE A 58 10.59 3.33 3.25
N THR A 59 10.48 2.53 4.30
CA THR A 59 9.69 1.29 4.32
C THR A 59 8.30 1.52 4.89
N VAL A 60 7.41 0.54 4.70
CA VAL A 60 6.12 0.51 5.39
C VAL A 60 6.32 -0.14 6.75
N ASN A 61 5.98 0.60 7.81
CA ASN A 61 5.91 0.05 9.15
C ASN A 61 4.54 -0.60 9.37
N TRP A 62 4.48 -1.92 9.19
CA TRP A 62 3.26 -2.70 9.36
C TRP A 62 2.91 -2.85 10.84
N GLN A 63 1.86 -2.15 11.28
CA GLN A 63 1.41 -2.21 12.68
C GLN A 63 0.28 -3.21 12.93
N PHE A 64 -0.42 -3.65 11.89
CA PHE A 64 -1.50 -4.61 12.03
C PHE A 64 -0.97 -6.03 11.93
N THR A 65 -1.12 -6.80 12.99
CA THR A 65 -0.57 -8.15 13.09
C THR A 65 -1.61 -9.22 12.76
N THR A 66 -1.13 -10.45 12.50
CA THR A 66 -2.02 -11.62 12.36
C THR A 66 -2.85 -11.86 13.64
N LYS A 67 -2.32 -11.50 14.82
CA LYS A 67 -3.07 -11.58 16.08
C LYS A 67 -4.23 -10.59 16.10
N ASP A 68 -4.00 -9.36 15.66
CA ASP A 68 -5.05 -8.35 15.52
C ASP A 68 -6.11 -8.79 14.52
N ALA A 69 -5.70 -9.43 13.42
CA ALA A 69 -6.61 -9.99 12.42
C ALA A 69 -7.57 -11.01 13.05
N ARG A 70 -7.06 -11.97 13.83
CA ARG A 70 -7.86 -13.03 14.46
C ARG A 70 -8.92 -12.50 15.41
N THR A 71 -8.64 -11.39 16.10
CA THR A 71 -9.60 -10.75 17.00
C THR A 71 -10.56 -9.83 16.25
N LYS A 72 -10.05 -8.91 15.42
CA LYS A 72 -10.87 -7.87 14.77
C LYS A 72 -11.68 -8.39 13.58
N LEU A 73 -11.20 -9.43 12.90
CA LEU A 73 -11.81 -10.01 11.71
C LEU A 73 -12.34 -11.42 11.97
N GLN A 74 -12.65 -11.76 13.23
CA GLN A 74 -13.10 -13.10 13.63
C GLN A 74 -14.25 -13.62 12.77
N SER A 75 -15.19 -12.77 12.36
CA SER A 75 -16.32 -13.13 11.51
C SER A 75 -15.94 -13.59 10.11
N LEU A 76 -14.75 -13.23 9.62
CA LEU A 76 -14.23 -13.62 8.30
C LEU A 76 -13.47 -14.95 8.33
N TYR A 77 -13.11 -15.46 9.50
CA TYR A 77 -12.44 -16.75 9.61
C TYR A 77 -13.45 -17.89 9.42
N PRO A 78 -13.06 -18.97 8.71
CA PRO A 78 -13.90 -20.16 8.61
C PRO A 78 -14.21 -20.69 10.01
N LYS A 79 -15.48 -21.01 10.27
CA LYS A 79 -15.84 -21.79 11.45
C LYS A 79 -15.44 -23.23 11.14
N LEU A 80 -14.43 -23.73 11.85
CA LEU A 80 -14.09 -25.14 11.81
C LEU A 80 -15.21 -25.88 12.56
N SER A 81 -16.02 -26.63 11.83
CA SER A 81 -16.91 -27.64 12.41
C SER A 81 -16.11 -28.94 12.58
N ASP A 82 -16.29 -29.60 13.72
CA ASP A 82 -15.76 -30.96 13.97
C ASP A 82 -16.34 -32.00 12.99
#